data_AF-A0A7Y2L3G2-F1
#
_entry.id   AF-A0A7Y2L3G2-F1
#
_cell.length_a   1.000
_cell.length_b   1.000
_cell.length_c   1.000
_cell.angle_alpha   90.00
_cell.angle_beta   90.00
_cell.angle_gamma   90.00
#
_symmetry.space_group_name_H-M   'P 1'
#
loop_
_entity.id
_entity.type
_entity.pdbx_description
1 polymer ?
#
loop_
_entity_poly.entity_id
_entity_poly.type
_entity_poly.pdbx_seq_one_letter_code
_entity_poly.pdbx_strand_id
1 'polypeptide(L)'
;STTRKPVSQASIELVFDNSDGTLLGEYGAYAEISIRRKVTRDSQTTYYLNGTKCRRRDITDIFLGTGLGPRSYSIIEQGMISKLIESKPEDLRNFIEEAAGISKYKERRRETENRIRRTHENLARLTDLREELGRQLERLHRQAQAAEKYQEYKAQERQLKAQLSALRWQALNEQVGQREAVIGNQEVSFEALVAEQRNADASIERLRDGHHDLSERFNLVQGRFYSVGGDIARVEQSIQYGQQRLRQLQDDLREAERSRLET
;
A
#
# COMPACT_ATOMS: atom_id res chain seq x y z
N SER A 1 -37.19 -82.40 -4.71
CA SER A 1 -36.38 -81.74 -5.75
C SER A 1 -35.08 -81.27 -5.12
N THR A 2 -34.15 -82.20 -4.84
CA THR A 2 -33.06 -81.99 -3.86
C THR A 2 -31.67 -82.21 -4.49
N THR A 3 -31.56 -81.98 -5.81
CA THR A 3 -30.36 -82.33 -6.60
C THR A 3 -29.85 -81.18 -7.47
N ARG A 4 -30.29 -79.93 -7.26
CA ARG A 4 -29.81 -78.77 -8.04
C ARG A 4 -28.69 -78.02 -7.30
N LYS A 5 -27.60 -77.69 -8.02
CA LYS A 5 -26.50 -76.86 -7.51
C LYS A 5 -27.01 -75.48 -7.06
N PRO A 6 -26.43 -74.86 -6.03
CA PRO A 6 -26.81 -73.52 -5.59
C PRO A 6 -26.57 -72.51 -6.70
N VAL A 7 -27.58 -71.70 -7.01
CA VAL A 7 -27.53 -70.65 -8.05
C VAL A 7 -27.50 -69.29 -7.37
N SER A 8 -26.62 -68.38 -7.82
CA SER A 8 -26.42 -67.04 -7.26
C SER A 8 -27.39 -65.97 -7.77
N GLN A 9 -28.24 -66.33 -8.74
CA GLN A 9 -29.16 -65.44 -9.42
C GLN A 9 -30.44 -66.17 -9.83
N ALA A 10 -31.55 -65.45 -9.82
CA ALA A 10 -32.82 -65.89 -10.40
C ALA A 10 -33.26 -64.84 -11.42
N SER A 11 -33.73 -65.28 -12.59
CA SER A 11 -34.35 -64.40 -13.57
C SER A 11 -35.67 -64.97 -14.03
N ILE A 12 -36.66 -64.10 -14.17
CA ILE A 12 -37.97 -64.40 -14.72
C ILE A 12 -38.12 -63.51 -15.94
N GLU A 13 -38.44 -64.12 -17.08
CA GLU A 13 -38.73 -63.43 -18.32
C GLU A 13 -40.16 -63.78 -18.73
N LEU A 14 -40.97 -62.74 -18.95
CA LEU A 14 -42.32 -62.84 -19.47
C LEU A 14 -42.30 -62.27 -20.89
N VAL A 15 -42.90 -63.00 -21.81
CA VAL A 15 -43.09 -62.56 -23.20
C VAL A 15 -44.57 -62.29 -23.38
N PHE A 16 -44.89 -61.07 -23.78
CA PHE A 16 -46.25 -60.61 -24.04
C PHE A 16 -46.45 -60.46 -25.54
N ASP A 17 -47.52 -61.05 -26.05
CA ASP A 17 -48.01 -60.81 -27.40
C ASP A 17 -48.69 -59.43 -27.44
N ASN A 18 -48.30 -58.60 -28.40
CA ASN A 18 -48.84 -57.26 -28.66
C ASN A 18 -49.38 -57.16 -30.10
N SER A 19 -49.82 -58.28 -30.70
CA SER A 19 -50.41 -58.31 -32.04
C SER A 19 -51.62 -57.37 -32.20
N ASP A 20 -52.38 -57.13 -31.12
CA ASP A 20 -53.53 -56.23 -31.09
C ASP A 20 -53.15 -54.74 -31.05
N GLY A 21 -51.86 -54.41 -30.91
CA GLY A 21 -51.36 -53.02 -30.94
C GLY A 21 -51.87 -52.13 -29.80
N THR A 22 -52.31 -52.72 -28.70
CA THR A 22 -52.91 -51.98 -27.56
C THR A 22 -51.88 -51.19 -26.76
N LEU A 23 -50.59 -51.55 -26.88
CA LEU A 23 -49.49 -50.82 -26.26
C LEU A 23 -49.14 -49.56 -27.05
N LEU A 24 -49.12 -48.42 -26.36
CA LEU A 24 -48.85 -47.10 -26.93
C LEU A 24 -47.42 -46.65 -26.63
N GLY A 25 -46.75 -46.01 -27.61
CA GLY A 25 -45.43 -45.40 -27.45
C GLY A 25 -44.35 -46.09 -28.29
N GLU A 26 -43.08 -45.84 -27.95
CA GLU A 26 -41.90 -46.37 -28.68
C GLU A 26 -41.89 -47.89 -28.82
N TYR A 27 -42.50 -48.59 -27.85
CA TYR A 27 -42.57 -50.06 -27.83
C TYR A 27 -43.85 -50.64 -28.44
N GLY A 28 -44.80 -49.81 -28.88
CA GLY A 28 -46.05 -50.26 -29.50
C GLY A 28 -45.86 -50.83 -30.92
N ALA A 29 -44.74 -50.51 -31.57
CA ALA A 29 -44.40 -51.00 -32.91
C ALA A 29 -43.90 -52.45 -32.93
N TYR A 30 -43.63 -53.05 -31.76
CA TYR A 30 -43.20 -54.43 -31.66
C TYR A 30 -44.40 -55.35 -31.47
N ALA A 31 -44.45 -56.44 -32.25
CA ALA A 31 -45.48 -57.48 -32.15
C ALA A 31 -45.34 -58.30 -30.85
N GLU A 32 -44.15 -58.35 -30.26
CA GLU A 32 -43.89 -59.02 -28.98
C GLU A 32 -43.03 -58.14 -28.07
N ILE A 33 -43.30 -58.21 -26.77
CA ILE A 33 -42.51 -57.52 -25.74
C ILE A 33 -42.02 -58.51 -24.71
N SER A 34 -40.70 -58.60 -24.52
CA SER A 34 -40.07 -59.38 -23.44
C SER A 34 -39.70 -58.49 -22.26
N ILE A 35 -40.11 -58.89 -21.06
CA ILE A 35 -39.78 -58.21 -19.82
C ILE A 35 -39.11 -59.20 -18.89
N ARG A 36 -37.88 -58.90 -18.52
CA ARG A 36 -37.08 -59.77 -17.66
C ARG A 36 -36.69 -59.05 -16.38
N ARG A 37 -37.01 -59.66 -15.25
CA ARG A 37 -36.51 -59.26 -13.92
C ARG A 37 -35.44 -60.26 -13.48
N LYS A 38 -34.26 -59.75 -13.14
CA LYS A 38 -33.14 -60.53 -12.60
C LYS A 38 -32.87 -60.10 -11.16
N VAL A 39 -32.77 -61.05 -10.24
CA VAL A 39 -32.47 -60.85 -8.82
C VAL A 39 -31.21 -61.63 -8.47
N THR A 40 -30.27 -61.00 -7.77
CA THR A 40 -29.05 -61.63 -7.27
C THR A 40 -29.15 -61.96 -5.78
N ARG A 41 -28.24 -62.79 -5.27
CA ARG A 41 -28.13 -63.11 -3.85
C ARG A 41 -27.96 -61.86 -2.95
N ASP A 42 -27.36 -60.80 -3.48
CA ASP A 42 -27.14 -59.52 -2.79
C ASP A 42 -28.38 -58.60 -2.83
N SER A 43 -29.57 -59.15 -3.12
CA SER A 43 -30.84 -58.42 -3.27
C SER A 43 -30.84 -57.34 -4.36
N GLN A 44 -29.88 -57.37 -5.30
CA GLN A 44 -29.88 -56.44 -6.42
C GLN A 44 -30.91 -56.90 -7.46
N THR A 45 -31.86 -56.03 -7.76
CA THR A 45 -32.86 -56.24 -8.82
C THR A 45 -32.48 -55.44 -10.06
N THR A 46 -32.36 -56.12 -11.20
CA THR A 46 -32.16 -55.49 -12.51
C THR A 46 -33.32 -55.83 -13.43
N TYR A 47 -33.76 -54.84 -14.20
CA TYR A 47 -34.88 -54.94 -15.13
C TYR A 47 -34.38 -54.83 -16.57
N TYR A 48 -35.00 -55.60 -17.44
CA TYR A 48 -34.73 -55.59 -18.88
C TYR A 48 -36.04 -55.55 -19.66
N LEU A 49 -36.04 -54.80 -20.74
CA LEU A 49 -37.12 -54.71 -21.71
C LEU A 49 -36.53 -55.01 -23.10
N ASN A 50 -37.04 -56.04 -23.78
CA ASN A 50 -36.51 -56.55 -25.05
C ASN A 50 -34.98 -56.76 -25.01
N GLY A 51 -34.47 -57.25 -23.87
CA GLY A 51 -33.04 -57.48 -23.64
C GLY A 51 -32.23 -56.24 -23.22
N THR A 52 -32.74 -55.02 -23.37
CA THR A 52 -32.08 -53.77 -22.94
C THR A 52 -32.32 -53.48 -21.46
N LYS A 53 -31.28 -53.08 -20.72
CA LYS A 53 -31.41 -52.72 -19.30
C LYS A 53 -32.24 -51.44 -19.15
N CYS A 54 -33.26 -51.46 -18.30
CA CYS A 54 -34.18 -50.35 -18.07
C CYS A 54 -34.44 -50.12 -16.57
N ARG A 55 -35.15 -49.03 -16.24
CA ARG A 55 -35.57 -48.72 -14.86
C ARG A 55 -36.91 -49.39 -14.57
N ARG A 56 -37.18 -49.64 -13.29
CA ARG A 56 -38.49 -50.13 -12.81
C ARG A 56 -39.63 -49.21 -13.25
N ARG A 57 -39.37 -47.90 -13.30
CA ARG A 57 -40.33 -46.88 -13.73
C ARG A 57 -40.74 -47.11 -15.19
N ASP A 58 -39.77 -47.34 -16.07
CA ASP A 58 -40.02 -47.56 -17.50
C ASP A 58 -40.95 -48.77 -17.73
N ILE A 59 -40.75 -49.86 -16.98
CA ILE A 59 -41.67 -51.03 -17.01
C ILE A 59 -43.05 -50.68 -16.46
N THR A 60 -43.11 -49.91 -15.37
CA THR A 60 -44.38 -49.51 -14.76
C THR A 60 -45.18 -48.60 -15.71
N ASP A 61 -44.51 -47.72 -16.46
CA ASP A 61 -45.12 -46.81 -17.41
C ASP A 61 -45.69 -47.54 -18.65
N ILE A 62 -45.11 -48.68 -19.03
CA ILE A 62 -45.62 -49.56 -20.10
C ILE A 62 -46.95 -50.22 -19.69
N PHE A 63 -47.05 -50.67 -18.44
CA PHE A 63 -48.26 -51.30 -17.92
C PHE A 63 -49.32 -50.33 -17.37
N LEU A 64 -49.00 -49.03 -17.33
CA LEU A 64 -49.93 -48.02 -16.84
C LEU A 64 -51.10 -47.85 -17.81
N GLY A 65 -52.30 -48.21 -17.37
CA GLY A 65 -53.52 -48.17 -18.20
C GLY A 65 -53.75 -49.43 -19.03
N THR A 66 -52.92 -50.47 -18.91
CA THR A 66 -53.21 -51.82 -19.48
C THR A 66 -53.92 -52.72 -18.46
N GLY A 67 -54.17 -52.20 -17.26
CA GLY A 67 -54.72 -52.96 -16.14
C GLY A 67 -53.71 -53.88 -15.46
N LEU A 68 -52.47 -54.02 -15.94
CA LEU A 68 -51.40 -54.89 -15.40
C LEU A 68 -50.35 -54.14 -14.55
N GLY A 69 -50.77 -53.15 -13.78
CA GLY A 69 -49.90 -52.40 -12.87
C GLY A 69 -49.72 -53.02 -11.46
N PRO A 70 -48.93 -52.39 -10.58
CA PRO A 70 -48.84 -52.79 -9.16
C PRO A 70 -50.16 -52.65 -8.38
N ARG A 71 -51.17 -52.04 -8.99
CA ARG A 71 -52.57 -51.94 -8.50
C ARG A 71 -53.54 -52.56 -9.50
N SER A 72 -53.07 -53.56 -10.24
CA SER A 72 -53.82 -54.31 -11.26
C SER A 72 -55.07 -54.95 -10.67
N TYR A 73 -56.18 -54.82 -11.39
CA TYR A 73 -57.38 -55.63 -11.18
C TYR A 73 -57.35 -56.95 -11.98
N SER A 74 -56.40 -57.08 -12.90
CA SER A 74 -56.25 -58.23 -13.81
C SER A 74 -55.58 -59.44 -13.15
N ILE A 75 -54.96 -59.29 -11.98
CA ILE A 75 -54.36 -60.37 -11.20
C ILE A 75 -55.09 -60.48 -9.86
N ILE A 76 -55.68 -61.65 -9.60
CA ILE A 76 -56.41 -61.92 -8.34
C ILE A 76 -55.49 -62.72 -7.42
N GLU A 77 -54.89 -62.04 -6.45
CA GLU A 77 -54.14 -62.68 -5.36
C GLU A 77 -55.10 -63.26 -4.29
N GLN A 78 -54.63 -64.25 -3.53
CA GLN A 78 -55.40 -64.80 -2.42
C GLN A 78 -55.72 -63.69 -1.40
N GLY A 79 -57.00 -63.51 -1.07
CA GLY A 79 -57.47 -62.45 -0.15
C GLY A 79 -57.71 -61.08 -0.80
N MET A 80 -57.45 -60.92 -2.10
CA MET A 80 -57.68 -59.65 -2.83
C MET A 80 -59.15 -59.24 -2.83
N ILE A 81 -60.08 -60.20 -2.93
CA ILE A 81 -61.53 -59.96 -2.95
C ILE A 81 -62.01 -59.39 -1.61
N SER A 82 -61.61 -60.00 -0.49
CA SER A 82 -61.93 -59.49 0.85
C SER A 82 -61.37 -58.08 1.06
N LYS A 83 -60.12 -57.86 0.63
CA LYS A 83 -59.46 -56.55 0.71
C LYS A 83 -60.18 -55.48 -0.11
N LEU A 84 -60.73 -55.82 -1.27
CA LEU A 84 -61.49 -54.88 -2.10
C LEU A 84 -62.82 -54.50 -1.43
N ILE A 85 -63.54 -55.47 -0.87
CA ILE A 85 -64.82 -55.27 -0.17
C ILE A 85 -64.63 -54.44 1.12
N GLU A 86 -63.54 -54.65 1.85
CA GLU A 86 -63.22 -53.96 3.10
C GLU A 86 -62.42 -52.66 2.91
N SER A 87 -62.07 -52.31 1.66
CA SER A 87 -61.19 -51.16 1.38
C SER A 87 -61.85 -49.82 1.70
N LYS A 88 -61.03 -48.87 2.16
CA LYS A 88 -61.48 -47.48 2.33
C LYS A 88 -61.82 -46.87 0.96
N PRO A 89 -62.75 -45.89 0.91
CA PRO A 89 -63.12 -45.23 -0.35
C PRO A 89 -61.93 -44.67 -1.14
N GLU A 90 -60.88 -44.20 -0.46
CA GLU A 90 -59.65 -43.70 -1.10
C GLU A 90 -58.87 -44.79 -1.83
N ASP A 91 -58.80 -45.99 -1.26
CA ASP A 91 -58.12 -47.14 -1.86
C ASP A 91 -58.97 -47.71 -3.01
N LEU A 92 -60.28 -47.84 -2.80
CA LEU A 92 -61.23 -48.28 -3.82
C LEU A 92 -61.20 -47.35 -5.05
N ARG A 93 -61.08 -46.04 -4.82
CA ARG A 93 -60.97 -45.05 -5.90
C ARG A 93 -59.80 -45.33 -6.84
N ASN A 94 -58.64 -45.76 -6.33
CA ASN A 94 -57.51 -46.07 -7.18
C ASN A 94 -57.80 -47.22 -8.15
N PHE A 95 -58.55 -48.24 -7.71
CA PHE A 95 -58.97 -49.36 -8.56
C PHE A 95 -59.98 -48.91 -9.62
N ILE A 96 -60.94 -48.07 -9.24
CA ILE A 96 -61.92 -47.50 -10.17
C ILE A 96 -61.24 -46.60 -11.21
N GLU A 97 -60.28 -45.78 -10.80
CA GLU A 97 -59.51 -44.89 -11.69
C GLU A 97 -58.66 -45.68 -12.71
N GLU A 98 -58.10 -46.82 -12.29
CA GLU A 98 -57.37 -47.73 -13.18
C GLU A 98 -58.31 -48.44 -14.17
N ALA A 99 -59.46 -48.93 -13.70
CA ALA A 99 -60.48 -49.54 -14.55
C ALA A 99 -61.09 -48.54 -15.55
N ALA A 100 -61.20 -47.26 -15.18
CA ALA A 100 -61.64 -46.18 -16.05
C ALA A 100 -60.55 -45.66 -16.99
N GLY A 101 -59.31 -46.15 -16.90
CA GLY A 101 -58.19 -45.77 -17.77
C GLY A 101 -57.67 -44.34 -17.56
N ILE A 102 -58.09 -43.64 -16.49
CA ILE A 102 -57.72 -42.23 -16.24
C ILE A 102 -56.42 -42.07 -15.42
N SER A 103 -55.89 -43.15 -14.84
CA SER A 103 -54.65 -43.15 -14.05
C SER A 103 -53.46 -42.55 -14.81
N LYS A 104 -53.27 -42.92 -16.09
CA LYS A 104 -52.17 -42.44 -16.93
C LYS A 104 -52.20 -40.93 -17.14
N TYR A 105 -53.39 -40.38 -17.41
CA TYR A 105 -53.57 -38.94 -17.59
C TYR A 105 -53.32 -38.19 -16.26
N LYS A 106 -53.87 -38.70 -15.16
CA LYS A 106 -53.75 -38.08 -13.83
C LYS A 106 -52.30 -38.04 -13.36
N GLU A 107 -51.54 -39.11 -13.55
CA GLU A 107 -50.13 -39.16 -13.16
C GLU A 107 -49.27 -38.19 -14.01
N ARG A 108 -49.48 -38.17 -15.34
CA ARG A 108 -48.80 -37.21 -16.24
C ARG A 108 -49.11 -35.76 -15.90
N ARG A 109 -50.37 -35.45 -15.60
CA ARG A 109 -50.79 -34.11 -15.17
C ARG A 109 -50.08 -33.70 -13.88
N ARG A 110 -50.07 -34.58 -12.87
CA ARG A 110 -49.39 -34.34 -11.59
C ARG A 110 -47.88 -34.12 -11.77
N GLU A 111 -47.21 -34.92 -12.59
CA GLU A 111 -45.78 -34.74 -12.88
C GLU A 111 -45.50 -33.41 -13.57
N THR A 112 -46.35 -33.02 -14.52
CA THR A 112 -46.25 -31.75 -15.24
C THR A 112 -46.46 -30.57 -14.30
N GLU A 113 -47.50 -30.59 -13.46
CA GLU A 113 -47.77 -29.57 -12.44
C GLU A 113 -46.59 -29.43 -11.47
N ASN A 114 -46.02 -30.55 -11.00
CA ASN A 114 -44.84 -30.54 -10.14
C ASN A 114 -43.62 -29.93 -10.84
N ARG A 115 -43.42 -30.23 -12.13
CA ARG A 115 -42.32 -29.67 -12.93
C ARG A 115 -42.48 -28.16 -13.10
N ILE A 116 -43.69 -27.71 -13.43
CA ILE A 116 -44.03 -26.29 -13.57
C ILE A 116 -43.76 -25.56 -12.25
N ARG A 117 -44.22 -26.10 -11.11
CA ARG A 117 -43.99 -25.50 -9.80
C ARG A 117 -42.50 -25.35 -9.49
N ARG A 118 -41.70 -26.41 -9.71
CA ARG A 118 -40.24 -26.36 -9.52
C ARG A 118 -39.58 -25.31 -10.41
N THR A 119 -40.02 -25.16 -11.66
CA THR A 119 -39.50 -24.12 -12.56
C THR A 119 -39.83 -22.71 -12.04
N HIS A 120 -41.04 -22.48 -11.53
CA HIS A 120 -41.40 -21.19 -10.93
C HIS A 120 -40.57 -20.86 -9.69
N GLU A 121 -40.37 -21.83 -8.80
CA GLU A 121 -39.48 -21.68 -7.63
C GLU A 121 -38.04 -21.33 -8.05
N ASN A 122 -37.52 -21.96 -9.10
CA ASN A 122 -36.20 -21.65 -9.64
C ASN A 122 -36.13 -20.24 -10.24
N LEU A 123 -37.15 -19.80 -10.97
CA LEU A 123 -37.22 -18.45 -11.53
C LEU A 123 -37.29 -17.37 -10.44
N ALA A 124 -38.02 -17.63 -9.35
CA ALA A 124 -38.05 -16.74 -8.19
C ALA A 124 -36.64 -16.56 -7.61
N ARG A 125 -35.93 -17.67 -7.36
CA ARG A 125 -34.54 -17.62 -6.86
C ARG A 125 -33.58 -16.88 -7.78
N LEU A 126 -33.71 -17.07 -9.10
CA LEU A 126 -32.90 -16.33 -10.07
C LEU A 126 -33.19 -14.83 -10.05
N THR A 127 -34.45 -14.46 -9.81
CA THR A 127 -34.85 -13.05 -9.69
C THR A 127 -34.24 -12.42 -8.44
N ASP A 128 -34.29 -13.12 -7.30
CA ASP A 128 -33.68 -12.68 -6.05
C ASP A 128 -32.16 -12.48 -6.22
N LEU A 129 -31.48 -13.46 -6.84
CA LEU A 129 -30.04 -13.36 -7.11
C LEU A 129 -29.70 -12.19 -8.03
N ARG A 130 -30.52 -11.96 -9.06
CA ARG A 130 -30.35 -10.82 -9.97
C ARG A 130 -30.48 -9.49 -9.22
N GLU A 131 -31.44 -9.36 -8.31
CA GLU A 131 -31.60 -8.15 -7.50
C GLU A 131 -30.43 -7.94 -6.54
N GLU A 132 -29.94 -9.00 -5.91
CA GLU A 132 -28.76 -8.93 -5.06
C GLU A 132 -27.53 -8.47 -5.84
N LEU A 133 -27.27 -9.08 -7.00
CA LEU A 133 -26.17 -8.68 -7.90
C LEU A 133 -26.33 -7.23 -8.38
N GLY A 134 -27.55 -6.78 -8.64
CA GLY A 134 -27.84 -5.38 -8.97
C GLY A 134 -27.40 -4.41 -7.86
N ARG A 135 -27.74 -4.72 -6.59
CA ARG A 135 -27.32 -3.92 -5.43
C ARG A 135 -25.80 -3.93 -5.25
N GLN A 136 -25.15 -5.07 -5.48
CA GLN A 136 -23.70 -5.18 -5.42
C GLN A 136 -23.02 -4.33 -6.51
N LEU A 137 -23.55 -4.35 -7.74
CA LEU A 137 -23.07 -3.52 -8.85
C LEU A 137 -23.21 -2.03 -8.55
N GLU A 138 -24.33 -1.58 -8.00
CA GLU A 138 -24.50 -0.17 -7.61
C GLU A 138 -23.47 0.27 -6.56
N ARG A 139 -23.21 -0.57 -5.56
CA ARG A 139 -22.18 -0.31 -4.55
C ARG A 139 -20.79 -0.20 -5.19
N LEU A 140 -20.44 -1.16 -6.05
CA LEU A 140 -19.15 -1.16 -6.75
C LEU A 140 -19.00 0.05 -7.67
N HIS A 141 -20.08 0.48 -8.33
CA HIS A 141 -20.08 1.67 -9.17
C HIS A 141 -19.77 2.94 -8.36
N ARG A 142 -20.42 3.11 -7.20
CA ARG A 142 -20.12 4.24 -6.29
C ARG A 142 -18.68 4.20 -5.77
N GLN A 143 -18.17 3.01 -5.47
CA GLN A 143 -16.77 2.83 -5.04
C GLN A 143 -15.78 3.19 -6.16
N ALA A 144 -16.06 2.79 -7.39
CA ALA A 144 -15.24 3.14 -8.55
C ALA A 144 -15.20 4.65 -8.78
N GLN A 145 -16.36 5.32 -8.76
CA GLN A 145 -16.44 6.78 -8.89
C GLN A 145 -15.67 7.51 -7.77
N ALA A 146 -15.75 7.03 -6.54
CA ALA A 146 -14.99 7.60 -5.43
C ALA A 146 -13.47 7.40 -5.61
N ALA A 147 -13.06 6.24 -6.12
CA ALA A 147 -11.66 5.94 -6.39
C ALA A 147 -11.09 6.79 -7.54
N GLU A 148 -11.86 7.03 -8.61
CA GLU A 148 -11.48 7.94 -9.70
C GLU A 148 -11.27 9.35 -9.19
N LYS A 149 -12.22 9.90 -8.43
CA LYS A 149 -12.09 11.24 -7.82
C LYS A 149 -10.90 11.32 -6.87
N TYR A 150 -10.64 10.27 -6.09
CA TYR A 150 -9.47 10.21 -5.23
C TYR A 150 -8.17 10.28 -6.04
N GLN A 151 -8.06 9.54 -7.14
CA GLN A 151 -6.88 9.60 -8.01
C GLN A 151 -6.67 10.99 -8.61
N GLU A 152 -7.76 11.62 -9.07
CA GLU A 152 -7.72 12.99 -9.59
C GLU A 152 -7.20 13.98 -8.53
N TYR A 153 -7.81 13.98 -7.34
CA TYR A 153 -7.37 14.85 -6.26
C TYR A 153 -5.95 14.54 -5.77
N LYS A 154 -5.52 13.28 -5.79
CA LYS A 154 -4.16 12.91 -5.43
C LYS A 154 -3.14 13.43 -6.43
N ALA A 155 -3.48 13.41 -7.72
CA ALA A 155 -2.65 13.99 -8.77
C ALA A 155 -2.55 15.53 -8.61
N GLN A 156 -3.68 16.21 -8.36
CA GLN A 156 -3.71 17.65 -8.10
C GLN A 156 -2.90 18.02 -6.84
N GLU A 157 -3.08 17.28 -5.74
CA GLU A 157 -2.31 17.46 -4.50
C GLU A 157 -0.80 17.34 -4.76
N ARG A 158 -0.38 16.31 -5.51
CA ARG A 158 1.03 16.09 -5.84
C ARG A 158 1.60 17.25 -6.66
N GLN A 159 0.84 17.74 -7.64
CA GLN A 159 1.24 18.87 -8.47
C GLN A 159 1.36 20.15 -7.65
N LEU A 160 0.34 20.49 -6.86
CA LEU A 160 0.34 21.68 -6.01
C LEU A 160 1.45 21.65 -4.97
N LYS A 161 1.72 20.49 -4.38
CA LYS A 161 2.82 20.31 -3.42
C LYS A 161 4.18 20.52 -4.09
N ALA A 162 4.37 20.01 -5.30
CA ALA A 162 5.59 20.23 -6.06
C ALA A 162 5.78 21.72 -6.40
N GLN A 163 4.73 22.40 -6.85
CA GLN A 163 4.73 23.84 -7.13
C GLN A 163 5.05 24.68 -5.88
N LEU A 164 4.42 24.36 -4.75
CA LEU A 164 4.69 25.04 -3.48
C LEU A 164 6.14 24.86 -3.04
N SER A 165 6.69 23.65 -3.15
CA SER A 165 8.10 23.39 -2.85
C SER A 165 9.03 24.16 -3.77
N ALA A 166 8.72 24.26 -5.07
CA ALA A 166 9.51 25.03 -6.03
C ALA A 166 9.51 26.53 -5.69
N LEU A 167 8.35 27.11 -5.35
CA LEU A 167 8.26 28.52 -4.92
C LEU A 167 9.05 28.78 -3.64
N ARG A 168 8.95 27.87 -2.65
CA ARG A 168 9.74 27.98 -1.41
C ARG A 168 11.24 27.90 -1.69
N TRP A 169 11.65 27.01 -2.58
CA TRP A 169 13.05 26.89 -2.97
C TRP A 169 13.54 28.16 -3.68
N GLN A 170 12.76 28.72 -4.61
CA GLN A 170 13.11 29.99 -5.27
C GLN A 170 13.28 31.13 -4.27
N ALA A 171 12.34 31.28 -3.33
CA ALA A 171 12.42 32.31 -2.29
C ALA A 171 13.66 32.15 -1.40
N LEU A 172 13.98 30.91 -1.01
CA LEU A 172 15.19 30.62 -0.24
C LEU A 172 16.45 30.88 -1.05
N ASN A 173 16.47 30.50 -2.33
CA ASN A 173 17.59 30.72 -3.22
C ASN A 173 17.86 32.21 -3.44
N GLU A 174 16.81 33.03 -3.55
CA GLU A 174 16.95 34.48 -3.60
C GLU A 174 17.51 35.06 -2.30
N GLN A 175 17.05 34.59 -1.14
CA GLN A 175 17.61 34.98 0.16
C GLN A 175 19.08 34.60 0.31
N VAL A 176 19.48 33.42 -0.19
CA VAL A 176 20.88 32.99 -0.22
C VAL A 176 21.70 33.94 -1.09
N GLY A 177 21.28 34.22 -2.31
CA GLY A 177 21.98 35.15 -3.20
C GLY A 177 22.12 36.57 -2.61
N GLN A 178 21.08 37.07 -1.93
CA GLN A 178 21.15 38.35 -1.22
C GLN A 178 22.19 38.32 -0.09
N ARG A 179 22.24 37.24 0.69
CA ARG A 179 23.22 37.08 1.78
C ARG A 179 24.64 36.93 1.24
N GLU A 180 24.84 36.17 0.17
CA GLU A 180 26.14 36.03 -0.48
C GLU A 180 26.66 37.38 -0.98
N ALA A 181 25.80 38.22 -1.57
CA ALA A 181 26.17 39.57 -1.97
C ALA A 181 26.57 40.46 -0.78
N VAL A 182 25.86 40.35 0.35
CA VAL A 182 26.21 41.09 1.58
C VAL A 182 27.57 40.62 2.13
N ILE A 183 27.79 39.30 2.18
CA ILE A 183 29.07 38.71 2.64
C ILE A 183 30.22 39.19 1.74
N GLY A 184 30.07 39.12 0.42
CA GLY A 184 31.10 39.59 -0.51
C GLY A 184 31.44 41.08 -0.33
N ASN A 185 30.43 41.94 -0.11
CA ASN A 185 30.68 43.35 0.19
C ASN A 185 31.41 43.56 1.53
N GLN A 186 31.07 42.76 2.55
CA GLN A 186 31.74 42.81 3.85
C GLN A 186 33.19 42.31 3.77
N GLU A 187 33.47 41.28 2.98
CA GLU A 187 34.83 40.78 2.72
C GLU A 187 35.69 41.86 2.05
N VAL A 188 35.17 42.50 1.00
CA VAL A 188 35.88 43.62 0.34
C VAL A 188 36.13 44.77 1.31
N SER A 189 35.13 45.15 2.11
CA SER A 189 35.30 46.21 3.12
C SER A 189 36.32 45.83 4.19
N PHE A 190 36.37 44.56 4.59
CA PHE A 190 37.32 44.06 5.56
C PHE A 190 38.75 44.09 5.00
N GLU A 191 38.95 43.66 3.76
CA GLU A 191 40.25 43.76 3.08
C GLU A 191 40.73 45.22 2.97
N ALA A 192 39.82 46.16 2.69
CA ALA A 192 40.14 47.58 2.67
C ALA A 192 40.63 48.09 4.03
N LEU A 193 39.94 47.72 5.12
CA LEU A 193 40.34 48.09 6.49
C LEU A 193 41.69 47.47 6.88
N VAL A 194 41.95 46.22 6.48
CA VAL A 194 43.24 45.56 6.71
C VAL A 194 44.36 46.28 5.96
N ALA A 195 44.12 46.73 4.73
CA ALA A 195 45.09 47.52 3.98
C ALA A 195 45.35 48.89 4.64
N GLU A 196 44.29 49.56 5.11
CA GLU A 196 44.40 50.83 5.84
C GLU A 196 45.20 50.66 7.14
N GLN A 197 44.92 49.61 7.92
CA GLN A 197 45.67 49.27 9.12
C GLN A 197 47.16 49.08 8.80
N ARG A 198 47.50 48.30 7.76
CA ARG A 198 48.90 48.08 7.35
C ARG A 198 49.61 49.37 6.96
N ASN A 199 48.90 50.29 6.29
CA ASN A 199 49.44 51.61 5.95
C ASN A 199 49.68 52.48 7.19
N ALA A 200 48.78 52.43 8.17
CA ALA A 200 48.93 53.12 9.45
C ALA A 200 50.13 52.55 10.23
N ASP A 201 50.26 51.22 10.33
CA ASP A 201 51.37 50.55 10.99
C ASP A 201 52.72 50.92 10.34
N ALA A 202 52.79 50.92 9.00
CA ALA A 202 53.99 51.35 8.28
C ALA A 202 54.32 52.84 8.50
N SER A 203 53.31 53.68 8.73
CA SER A 203 53.51 55.10 9.01
C SER A 203 53.97 55.32 10.45
N ILE A 204 53.45 54.55 11.41
CA ILE A 204 53.91 54.54 12.80
C ILE A 204 55.38 54.15 12.85
N GLU A 205 55.79 53.13 12.12
CA GLU A 205 57.19 52.67 12.13
C GLU A 205 58.13 53.73 11.54
N ARG A 206 57.75 54.38 10.44
CA ARG A 206 58.50 55.53 9.90
C ARG A 206 58.64 56.68 10.89
N LEU A 207 57.58 56.98 11.65
CA LEU A 207 57.63 58.02 12.69
C LEU A 207 58.52 57.62 13.86
N ARG A 208 58.55 56.34 14.24
CA ARG A 208 59.45 55.81 15.28
C ARG A 208 60.91 55.91 14.86
N ASP A 209 61.23 55.53 13.62
CA ASP A 209 62.58 55.67 13.07
C ASP A 209 63.01 57.14 13.07
N GLY A 210 62.14 58.04 12.57
CA GLY A 210 62.40 59.47 12.58
C GLY A 210 62.58 60.06 13.99
N HIS A 211 61.80 59.57 14.96
CA HIS A 211 61.96 59.95 16.36
C HIS A 211 63.30 59.46 16.91
N HIS A 212 63.72 58.23 16.60
CA HIS A 212 65.01 57.68 17.03
C HIS A 212 66.17 58.53 16.48
N ASP A 213 66.15 58.84 15.18
CA ASP A 213 67.16 59.70 14.53
C ASP A 213 67.24 61.10 15.16
N LEU A 214 66.08 61.72 15.42
CA LEU A 214 66.02 63.03 16.08
C LEU A 214 66.54 62.97 17.52
N SER A 215 66.23 61.89 18.23
CA SER A 215 66.68 61.68 19.60
C SER A 215 68.20 61.47 19.67
N GLU A 216 68.79 60.72 18.73
CA GLU A 216 70.24 60.57 18.60
C GLU A 216 70.92 61.91 18.29
N ARG A 217 70.37 62.70 17.36
CA ARG A 217 70.87 64.05 17.07
C ARG A 217 70.77 64.98 18.28
N PHE A 218 69.66 64.92 19.00
CA PHE A 218 69.47 65.69 20.23
C PHE A 218 70.53 65.31 21.27
N ASN A 219 70.73 64.01 21.53
CA ASN A 219 71.75 63.51 22.45
C ASN A 219 73.16 63.96 22.06
N LEU A 220 73.50 63.95 20.76
CA LEU A 220 74.79 64.43 20.26
C LEU A 220 74.99 65.93 20.53
N VAL A 221 73.98 66.75 20.22
CA VAL A 221 74.02 68.21 20.45
C VAL A 221 74.08 68.51 21.93
N GLN A 222 73.30 67.80 22.75
CA GLN A 222 73.31 67.93 24.20
C GLN A 222 74.68 67.56 24.78
N GLY A 223 75.31 66.48 24.30
CA GLY A 223 76.66 66.09 24.68
C GLY A 223 77.70 67.17 24.33
N ARG A 224 77.61 67.75 23.12
CA ARG A 224 78.46 68.89 22.72
C ARG A 224 78.22 70.11 23.61
N PHE A 225 76.96 70.43 23.92
CA PHE A 225 76.61 71.55 24.79
C PHE A 225 77.21 71.38 26.19
N TYR A 226 77.09 70.21 26.80
CA TYR A 226 77.71 69.93 28.10
C TYR A 226 79.24 69.95 28.05
N SER A 227 79.86 69.48 26.96
CA SER A 227 81.32 69.58 26.77
C SER A 227 81.77 71.04 26.74
N VAL A 228 81.12 71.87 25.90
CA VAL A 228 81.45 73.30 25.80
C VAL A 228 81.16 74.02 27.12
N GLY A 229 80.04 73.71 27.79
CA GLY A 229 79.73 74.24 29.12
C GLY A 229 80.79 73.86 30.16
N GLY A 230 81.29 72.62 30.11
CA GLY A 230 82.40 72.15 30.95
C GLY A 230 83.72 72.86 30.66
N ASP A 231 84.02 73.11 29.38
CA ASP A 231 85.21 73.85 28.96
C ASP A 231 85.13 75.32 29.37
N ILE A 232 83.97 75.96 29.22
CA ILE A 232 83.71 77.32 29.71
C ILE A 232 83.93 77.37 31.22
N ALA A 233 83.32 76.46 31.99
CA ALA A 233 83.50 76.41 33.44
C ALA A 233 84.98 76.24 33.84
N ARG A 234 85.73 75.40 33.09
CA ARG A 234 87.19 75.22 33.27
C ARG A 234 87.98 76.51 33.02
N VAL A 235 87.67 77.20 31.93
CA VAL A 235 88.31 78.46 31.55
C VAL A 235 87.96 79.56 32.55
N GLU A 236 86.69 79.67 32.96
CA GLU A 236 86.23 80.61 34.00
C GLU A 236 86.94 80.35 35.33
N GLN A 237 87.05 79.09 35.76
CA GLN A 237 87.79 78.72 36.97
C GLN A 237 89.28 79.08 36.86
N SER A 238 89.86 78.92 35.67
CA SER A 238 91.27 79.29 35.40
C SER A 238 91.48 80.80 35.40
N ILE A 239 90.53 81.57 34.83
CA ILE A 239 90.52 83.05 34.89
C ILE A 239 90.39 83.51 36.34
N GLN A 240 89.49 82.91 37.12
CA GLN A 240 89.27 83.26 38.52
C GLN A 240 90.54 82.98 39.36
N TYR A 241 91.19 81.83 39.15
CA TYR A 241 92.49 81.52 39.73
C TYR A 241 93.57 82.51 39.31
N GLY A 242 93.61 82.87 38.02
CA GLY A 242 94.53 83.86 37.48
C GLY A 242 94.34 85.24 38.10
N GLN A 243 93.10 85.70 38.24
CA GLN A 243 92.76 86.96 38.91
C GLN A 243 93.13 86.96 40.39
N GLN A 244 92.90 85.86 41.11
CA GLN A 244 93.35 85.72 42.50
C GLN A 244 94.87 85.79 42.60
N ARG A 245 95.60 85.12 41.70
CA ARG A 245 97.06 85.15 41.67
C ARG A 245 97.61 86.53 41.31
N LEU A 246 96.93 87.27 40.44
CA LEU A 246 97.32 88.63 40.07
C LEU A 246 97.09 89.60 41.23
N ARG A 247 95.99 89.46 41.99
CA ARG A 247 95.78 90.20 43.24
C ARG A 247 96.87 89.89 44.25
N GLN A 248 97.20 88.61 44.43
CA GLN A 248 98.26 88.20 45.35
C GLN A 248 99.62 88.81 44.96
N LEU A 249 100.01 88.74 43.68
CA LEU A 249 101.24 89.36 43.19
C LEU A 249 101.23 90.90 43.30
N GLN A 250 100.06 91.55 43.17
CA GLN A 250 99.93 93.00 43.41
C GLN A 250 100.08 93.36 44.88
N ASP A 251 99.55 92.54 45.77
CA ASP A 251 99.70 92.72 47.21
C ASP A 251 101.16 92.45 47.64
N ASP A 252 101.79 91.40 47.11
CA ASP A 252 103.23 91.12 47.29
C ASP A 252 104.10 92.27 46.76
N LEU A 253 103.76 92.85 45.59
CA LEU A 253 104.47 94.00 45.03
C LEU A 253 104.29 95.25 45.90
N ARG A 254 103.08 95.51 46.41
CA ARG A 254 102.82 96.61 47.35
C ARG A 254 103.58 96.41 48.67
N GLU A 255 103.72 95.17 49.13
CA GLU A 255 104.48 94.83 50.32
C GLU A 255 105.98 94.99 50.09
N ALA A 256 106.48 94.61 48.90
CA ALA A 256 107.85 94.88 48.45
C ALA A 256 108.14 96.39 48.28
N GLU A 257 107.19 97.16 47.76
CA GLU A 257 107.30 98.62 47.63
C GLU A 257 107.25 99.32 49.00
N ARG A 258 106.43 98.83 49.94
CA ARG A 258 106.41 99.31 51.34
C ARG A 258 107.72 99.01 52.06
N SER A 259 108.26 97.81 51.91
CA SER A 259 109.56 97.45 52.49
C SER A 259 110.73 98.23 51.87
N ARG A 260 110.60 98.68 50.61
CA ARG A 260 111.56 99.60 49.96
C ARG A 260 111.43 101.07 50.38
N LEU A 261 110.33 101.45 51.04
CA LEU A 261 110.11 102.78 51.61
C LEU A 261 110.50 102.86 53.10
N GLU A 262 110.74 101.71 53.74
CA GLU A 262 111.18 101.57 55.13
C GLU A 262 112.70 101.31 55.28
N THR A 263 113.48 101.40 54.18
CA THR A 263 114.96 101.40 54.18
C THR A 263 115.51 102.48 53.27
#